data_AF-A0A7M3ZRN8-F1
#
_entry.id   AF-A0A7M3ZRN8-F1
#
_cell.length_a   1.000
_cell.length_b   1.000
_cell.length_c   1.000
_cell.angle_alpha   90.00
_cell.angle_beta   90.00
_cell.angle_gamma   90.00
#
_symmetry.space_group_name_H-M   'P 1'
#
loop_
_entity.id
_entity.type
_entity.pdbx_description
1 polymer ?
#
loop_
_entity_poly.entity_id
_entity_poly.type
_entity_poly.pdbx_seq_one_letter_code
_entity_poly.pdbx_strand_id
1 'polypeptide(L)'
;MRRSQTTILTTLAVIASLLFMSQFPAISNVSNVHPDDTDGTPPPNTDTDGDLIPDVHETLFEEWMNWTAVDGRDVVIQGLDKNNASDAS
;
A
#
# COMPACT_ATOMS: atom_id res chain seq x y z
N MET A 1 -47.42 12.49 -25.51
CA MET A 1 -46.01 12.52 -25.96
C MET A 1 -45.04 13.29 -25.05
N ARG A 2 -45.46 14.27 -24.22
CA ARG A 2 -44.55 15.15 -23.46
C ARG A 2 -43.87 14.54 -22.21
N ARG A 3 -44.38 13.44 -21.65
CA ARG A 3 -43.83 12.84 -20.41
C ARG A 3 -42.71 11.81 -20.66
N SER A 4 -42.82 11.05 -21.76
CA SER A 4 -41.85 10.02 -22.12
C SER A 4 -40.51 10.62 -22.58
N GLN A 5 -40.54 11.68 -23.38
CA GLN A 5 -39.31 12.35 -23.84
C GLN A 5 -38.53 13.00 -22.69
N THR A 6 -39.20 13.63 -21.73
CA THR A 6 -38.55 14.21 -20.54
C THR A 6 -37.87 13.14 -19.69
N THR A 7 -38.45 11.94 -19.58
CA THR A 7 -37.88 10.82 -18.81
C THR A 7 -36.60 10.28 -19.45
N ILE A 8 -36.55 10.22 -20.78
CA ILE A 8 -35.35 9.77 -21.52
C ILE A 8 -34.23 10.81 -21.38
N LEU A 9 -34.56 12.11 -21.46
CA LEU A 9 -33.55 13.16 -21.32
C LEU A 9 -32.95 13.24 -19.92
N THR A 10 -33.74 13.06 -18.86
CA THR A 10 -33.23 13.08 -17.49
C THR A 10 -32.38 11.86 -17.17
N THR A 11 -32.77 10.67 -17.62
CA THR A 11 -31.98 9.45 -17.44
C THR A 11 -30.64 9.53 -18.17
N LEU A 12 -30.64 10.05 -19.41
CA LEU A 12 -29.40 10.27 -20.16
C LEU A 12 -28.48 11.28 -19.45
N ALA A 13 -29.04 12.38 -18.93
CA ALA A 13 -28.28 13.37 -18.19
C ALA A 13 -27.62 12.78 -16.93
N VAL A 14 -28.36 11.99 -16.15
CA VAL A 14 -27.82 11.34 -14.93
C VAL A 14 -26.70 10.35 -15.27
N ILE A 15 -26.89 9.51 -16.30
CA ILE A 15 -25.87 8.53 -16.72
C ILE A 15 -24.62 9.26 -17.23
N ALA A 16 -24.78 10.32 -18.02
CA ALA A 16 -23.65 11.12 -18.50
C ALA A 16 -22.90 11.74 -17.31
N SER A 17 -23.59 12.34 -16.34
CA SER A 17 -22.96 12.91 -15.14
C SER A 17 -22.18 11.87 -14.33
N LEU A 18 -22.73 10.68 -14.14
CA LEU A 18 -22.06 9.59 -13.43
C LEU A 18 -20.83 9.09 -14.20
N LEU A 19 -20.94 8.96 -15.53
CA LEU A 19 -19.82 8.58 -16.38
C LEU A 19 -18.69 9.60 -16.26
N PHE A 20 -18.98 10.90 -16.38
CA PHE A 20 -17.99 11.96 -16.21
C PHE A 20 -17.35 11.97 -14.83
N MET A 21 -18.13 11.80 -13.75
CA MET A 21 -17.58 11.70 -12.39
C MET A 21 -16.65 10.50 -12.22
N SER A 22 -16.94 9.36 -12.87
CA SER A 22 -16.11 8.15 -12.80
C SER A 22 -14.75 8.28 -13.48
N GLN A 23 -14.57 9.28 -14.36
CA GLN A 23 -13.30 9.50 -15.05
C GLN A 23 -12.33 10.36 -14.24
N PHE A 24 -12.78 11.03 -13.17
CA PHE A 24 -11.88 11.79 -12.32
C PHE A 24 -11.10 10.84 -11.40
N PRO A 25 -9.76 10.93 -11.35
CA PRO A 25 -8.97 10.22 -10.35
C PRO A 25 -9.44 10.60 -8.95
N ALA A 26 -9.42 9.65 -8.01
CA ALA A 26 -9.62 9.96 -6.61
C ALA A 26 -8.45 10.85 -6.14
N ILE A 27 -8.68 12.14 -5.96
CA ILE A 27 -7.70 13.05 -5.37
C ILE A 27 -7.94 13.05 -3.85
N SER A 28 -7.06 12.38 -3.11
CA SER A 28 -6.97 12.56 -1.66
C SER A 28 -6.37 13.93 -1.35
N ASN A 29 -6.98 14.70 -0.45
CA ASN A 29 -6.45 16.00 -0.05
C ASN A 29 -5.12 15.79 0.70
N VAL A 30 -4.01 16.20 0.10
CA VAL A 30 -2.67 16.16 0.72
C VAL A 30 -2.26 17.58 1.10
N SER A 31 -1.58 17.73 2.25
CA SER A 31 -1.11 19.05 2.71
C SER A 31 -0.07 19.67 1.78
N ASN A 32 0.72 18.83 1.10
CA ASN A 32 1.69 19.26 0.10
C ASN A 32 1.95 18.12 -0.90
N VAL A 33 2.33 18.47 -2.13
CA VAL A 33 2.81 17.55 -3.18
C VAL A 33 4.34 17.50 -3.26
N HIS A 34 5.04 18.42 -2.61
CA HIS A 34 6.49 18.40 -2.47
C HIS A 34 6.86 17.67 -1.17
N PRO A 35 7.60 16.54 -1.24
CA PRO A 35 8.05 15.84 -0.03
C PRO A 35 8.95 16.69 0.86
N ASP A 36 9.63 17.69 0.29
CA ASP A 36 10.63 18.52 0.97
C ASP A 36 10.02 19.62 1.85
N ASP A 37 8.78 20.05 1.58
CA ASP A 37 8.06 21.00 2.46
C ASP A 37 7.10 20.28 3.42
N THR A 38 7.41 19.04 3.79
CA THR A 38 6.71 18.33 4.87
C THR A 38 7.35 18.69 6.21
N ASP A 39 6.54 19.02 7.21
CA ASP A 39 7.03 19.26 8.60
C ASP A 39 7.31 17.93 9.35
N GLY A 40 7.03 16.80 8.71
CA GLY A 40 7.31 15.48 9.26
C GLY A 40 8.80 15.15 9.18
N THR A 41 9.40 14.70 10.28
CA THR A 41 10.69 14.01 10.21
C THR A 41 10.53 12.78 9.32
N PRO A 42 11.56 12.41 8.52
CA PRO A 42 11.60 11.10 7.90
C PRO A 42 11.21 10.04 8.94
N PRO A 43 10.41 9.02 8.59
CA PRO A 43 10.23 7.88 9.46
C PRO A 43 11.63 7.45 9.91
N PRO A 44 11.86 7.24 11.22
CA PRO A 44 13.19 6.90 11.68
C PRO A 44 13.67 5.70 10.87
N ASN A 45 14.69 5.94 10.04
CA ASN A 45 15.42 4.90 9.32
C ASN A 45 16.35 4.23 10.33
N THR A 46 15.72 3.66 11.35
CA THR A 46 16.40 2.86 12.35
C THR A 46 16.85 1.61 11.59
N ASP A 47 18.15 1.52 11.44
CA ASP A 47 18.90 0.42 10.87
C ASP A 47 20.02 0.22 11.90
N THR A 48 19.70 -0.59 12.92
CA THR A 48 20.47 -0.69 14.16
C THR A 48 21.80 -1.42 13.94
N ASP A 49 21.85 -2.37 13.01
CA ASP A 49 23.04 -3.17 12.69
C ASP A 49 23.72 -2.78 11.36
N GLY A 50 23.13 -1.86 10.58
CA GLY A 50 23.75 -1.20 9.44
C GLY A 50 23.74 -2.02 8.16
N ASP A 51 22.81 -2.94 8.04
CA ASP A 51 22.73 -3.92 6.95
C ASP A 51 21.87 -3.45 5.76
N LEU A 52 21.33 -2.23 5.86
CA LEU A 52 20.43 -1.57 4.91
C LEU A 52 18.99 -2.12 4.89
N ILE A 53 18.65 -2.99 5.82
CA ILE A 53 17.28 -3.38 6.14
C ILE A 53 16.79 -2.45 7.27
N PRO A 54 15.59 -1.86 7.16
CA PRO A 54 15.04 -1.08 8.26
C PRO A 54 14.58 -1.98 9.41
N ASP A 55 14.87 -1.60 10.66
CA ASP A 55 14.43 -2.29 11.89
C ASP A 55 12.92 -2.57 11.89
N VAL A 56 12.12 -1.67 11.28
CA VAL A 56 10.66 -1.83 11.16
C VAL A 56 10.32 -3.02 10.26
N HIS A 57 11.05 -3.20 9.16
CA HIS A 57 10.87 -4.37 8.29
C HIS A 57 11.27 -5.63 9.04
N GLU A 58 12.39 -5.61 9.76
CA GLU A 58 12.87 -6.79 10.48
C GLU A 58 11.95 -7.19 11.62
N THR A 59 11.42 -6.23 12.37
CA THR A 59 10.41 -6.48 13.41
C THR A 59 9.13 -7.10 12.84
N LEU A 60 8.76 -6.80 11.59
CA LEU A 60 7.60 -7.41 10.94
C LEU A 60 7.83 -8.87 10.53
N PHE A 61 9.10 -9.26 10.31
CA PHE A 61 9.50 -10.58 9.84
C PHE A 61 10.45 -11.28 10.81
N GLU A 62 10.38 -10.95 12.11
CA GLU A 62 11.22 -11.54 13.16
C GLU A 62 10.87 -13.00 13.45
N GLU A 63 9.64 -13.39 13.13
CA GLU A 63 9.13 -14.73 13.45
C GLU A 63 9.70 -15.81 12.52
N TRP A 64 9.97 -16.97 13.10
CA TRP A 64 10.37 -18.15 12.34
C TRP A 64 9.19 -18.74 11.59
N MET A 65 9.36 -19.00 10.31
CA MET A 65 8.35 -19.68 9.50
C MET A 65 8.68 -21.16 9.37
N ASN A 66 7.75 -22.02 9.80
CA ASN A 66 7.87 -23.47 9.67
C ASN A 66 6.62 -24.08 9.00
N TRP A 67 6.83 -24.89 7.98
CA TRP A 67 5.74 -25.66 7.36
C TRP A 67 6.27 -26.87 6.62
N THR A 68 5.37 -27.78 6.27
CA THR A 68 5.69 -28.94 5.43
C THR A 68 5.32 -28.63 3.99
N ALA A 69 6.28 -28.78 3.07
CA ALA A 69 6.04 -28.64 1.64
C ALA A 69 5.12 -29.75 1.11
N VAL A 70 4.56 -29.55 -0.08
CA VAL A 70 3.66 -30.53 -0.74
C VAL A 70 4.31 -31.90 -0.99
N ASP A 71 5.64 -31.97 -0.99
CA ASP A 71 6.45 -33.18 -1.15
C ASP A 71 6.88 -33.82 0.19
N GLY A 72 6.41 -33.30 1.32
CA GLY A 72 6.70 -33.83 2.65
C GLY A 72 8.02 -33.38 3.27
N ARG A 73 8.76 -32.46 2.64
CA ARG A 73 9.96 -31.86 3.24
C ARG A 73 9.59 -30.77 4.23
N ASP A 74 10.31 -30.73 5.35
CA ASP A 74 10.23 -29.61 6.29
C ASP A 74 10.92 -28.38 5.67
N VAL A 75 10.21 -27.25 5.67
CA VAL A 75 10.73 -25.95 5.29
C VAL A 75 10.76 -25.09 6.53
N VAL A 76 11.97 -24.61 6.86
CA VAL A 76 12.21 -23.72 7.98
C VAL A 76 12.94 -22.50 7.43
N ILE A 77 12.34 -21.33 7.62
CA ILE A 77 12.93 -20.04 7.28
C ILE A 77 13.12 -19.28 8.59
N GLN A 78 14.37 -18.90 8.86
CA GLN A 78 14.72 -18.06 9.99
C GLN A 78 14.19 -16.64 9.76
N GLY A 79 13.61 -16.04 10.80
CA GLY A 79 13.18 -14.63 10.78
C GLY A 79 14.37 -13.66 10.82
N LEU A 80 14.10 -12.39 10.54
CA LEU A 80 15.09 -11.31 10.55
C LEU A 80 15.41 -10.86 11.99
N ASP A 81 16.56 -10.20 12.19
CA ASP A 81 17.00 -9.73 13.52
C ASP A 81 17.76 -8.41 13.44
N LYS A 82 17.10 -7.34 13.92
CA LYS A 82 17.58 -5.94 13.97
C LYS A 82 18.90 -5.67 14.67
N ASN A 83 19.54 -6.70 15.22
CA ASN A 83 20.84 -6.58 15.86
C ASN A 83 21.89 -7.48 15.18
N ASN A 84 21.56 -8.08 14.04
CA ASN A 84 22.36 -9.04 13.31
C ASN A 84 22.27 -8.84 11.78
N ALA A 85 23.19 -8.03 11.27
CA ALA A 85 23.39 -7.72 9.85
C ALA A 85 23.71 -8.91 8.90
N SER A 86 23.66 -10.15 9.39
CA SER A 86 24.01 -11.33 8.58
C SER A 86 22.86 -11.81 7.69
N ASP A 87 21.64 -11.39 7.96
CA ASP A 87 20.44 -11.63 7.15
C ASP A 87 20.47 -10.88 5.81
N ALA A 88 21.24 -9.79 5.68
CA ALA A 88 21.55 -9.15 4.40
C ALA A 88 22.68 -9.82 3.58
N SER A 89 23.32 -10.89 4.07
CA SER A 89 24.55 -11.48 3.47
C SER A 89 24.39 -12.78 2.68
#